data_AF-A0A7S2A0J3-F1
#
_entry.id   AF-A0A7S2A0J3-F1
#
_cell.length_a   1.000
_cell.length_b   1.000
_cell.length_c   1.000
_cell.angle_alpha   90.00
_cell.angle_beta   90.00
_cell.angle_gamma   90.00
#
_symmetry.space_group_name_H-M   'P 1'
#
loop_
_entity.id
_entity.type
_entity.pdbx_description
1 polymer ?
#
loop_
_entity_poly.entity_id
_entity_poly.type
_entity_poly.pdbx_seq_one_letter_code
_entity_poly.pdbx_strand_id
1 'polypeptide(L)'
;MYAGIGYYTLPALIHGNALHVFACEWNPNALFALRHNIQDNCIEEDRVTILEGDCRTTVSGALDKARRVQAQSLSSDNGKDVYQDTLLLRGVDRISLGLLPSSEGGWETAIRSLRRDVGGWLHIHGNVPQSERNQWIQWVCIRLFEIACNEEEEEEEESEEEEEE
;
A
#
# COMPACT_ATOMS: atom_id res chain seq x y z
N MET A 1 -4.87 1.02 1.38
CA MET A 1 -5.59 0.72 0.12
C MET A 1 -7.09 0.90 0.35
N TYR A 2 -7.88 1.06 -0.71
CA TYR A 2 -9.33 1.29 -0.61
C TYR A 2 -9.66 2.51 0.26
N ALA A 3 -9.05 3.66 -0.04
CA ALA A 3 -9.09 4.82 0.85
C ALA A 3 -10.50 5.42 1.00
N GLY A 4 -11.37 5.20 0.01
CA GLY A 4 -12.70 5.79 -0.05
C GLY A 4 -12.61 7.30 0.09
N ILE A 5 -13.43 7.86 0.98
CA ILE A 5 -13.41 9.30 1.31
C ILE A 5 -12.41 9.66 2.42
N GLY A 6 -11.55 8.72 2.84
CA GLY A 6 -10.51 8.95 3.84
C GLY A 6 -10.83 8.46 5.25
N TYR A 7 -11.72 7.48 5.41
CA TYR A 7 -12.12 6.97 6.74
C TYR A 7 -10.94 6.52 7.61
N TYR A 8 -9.94 5.85 7.02
CA TYR A 8 -8.70 5.50 7.72
C TYR A 8 -7.56 6.50 7.46
N THR A 9 -7.56 7.16 6.31
CA THR A 9 -6.52 8.13 5.90
C THR A 9 -6.47 9.32 6.86
N LEU A 10 -7.60 9.97 7.13
CA LEU A 10 -7.62 11.20 7.91
C LEU A 10 -7.27 10.95 9.39
N PRO A 11 -7.87 9.96 10.09
CA PRO A 11 -7.49 9.69 11.47
C PRO A 11 -6.02 9.27 11.63
N ALA A 12 -5.46 8.55 10.66
CA ALA A 12 -4.04 8.20 10.67
C ALA A 12 -3.14 9.45 10.64
N LEU A 13 -3.51 10.47 9.84
CA LEU A 13 -2.75 11.71 9.71
C LEU A 13 -2.96 12.67 10.89
N ILE A 14 -4.20 12.81 11.37
CA ILE A 14 -4.59 13.81 12.37
C ILE A 14 -4.34 13.33 13.80
N HIS A 15 -4.65 12.06 14.09
CA HIS A 15 -4.60 11.50 15.45
C HIS A 15 -3.53 10.43 15.61
N GLY A 16 -3.24 9.69 14.53
CA GLY A 16 -2.23 8.65 14.51
C GLY A 16 -0.80 9.17 14.32
N ASN A 17 -0.63 10.46 14.01
CA ASN A 17 0.66 11.09 13.68
C ASN A 17 1.45 10.32 12.62
N ALA A 18 0.78 9.70 11.65
CA ALA A 18 1.45 9.07 10.52
C ALA A 18 2.29 10.13 9.80
N LEU A 19 3.58 9.86 9.58
CA LEU A 19 4.48 10.80 8.89
C LEU A 19 3.95 11.10 7.49
N HIS A 20 3.58 10.04 6.77
CA HIS A 20 3.02 10.08 5.42
C HIS A 20 1.95 9.01 5.25
N VAL A 21 0.96 9.24 4.39
CA VAL A 21 -0.02 8.22 4.00
C VAL A 21 -0.14 8.12 2.48
N PHE A 22 0.00 6.91 1.96
CA PHE A 22 -0.38 6.57 0.59
C PHE A 22 -1.86 6.13 0.56
N ALA A 23 -2.72 6.95 -0.04
CA ALA A 23 -4.15 6.72 -0.12
C ALA A 23 -4.53 6.29 -1.56
N CYS A 24 -4.70 4.99 -1.78
CA CYS A 24 -5.13 4.46 -3.07
C CYS A 24 -6.65 4.30 -3.16
N GLU A 25 -7.26 4.89 -4.19
CA GLU A 25 -8.70 4.90 -4.43
C GLU A 25 -9.02 4.98 -5.94
N TRP A 26 -10.03 4.24 -6.38
CA TRP A 26 -10.39 4.13 -7.80
C TRP A 26 -11.67 4.87 -8.19
N ASN A 27 -12.55 5.18 -7.23
CA ASN A 27 -13.86 5.75 -7.50
C ASN A 27 -13.75 7.27 -7.62
N PRO A 28 -14.13 7.89 -8.76
CA PRO A 28 -13.95 9.33 -8.96
C PRO A 28 -14.68 10.20 -7.94
N ASN A 29 -15.86 9.78 -7.48
CA ASN A 29 -16.61 10.53 -6.46
C ASN A 29 -15.94 10.43 -5.09
N ALA A 30 -15.42 9.24 -4.75
CA ALA A 30 -14.66 9.05 -3.52
C ALA A 30 -13.36 9.84 -3.54
N LEU A 31 -12.65 9.87 -4.67
CA LEU A 31 -11.46 10.69 -4.89
C LEU A 31 -11.76 12.18 -4.70
N PHE A 32 -12.84 12.68 -5.29
CA PHE A 32 -13.27 14.07 -5.11
C PHE A 32 -13.50 14.39 -3.62
N ALA A 33 -14.27 13.55 -2.93
CA ALA A 33 -14.56 13.73 -1.51
C ALA A 33 -13.30 13.57 -0.63
N LEU A 34 -12.40 12.63 -0.94
CA LEU A 34 -11.14 12.45 -0.23
C LEU A 34 -10.27 13.70 -0.32
N ARG A 35 -10.12 14.28 -1.52
CA ARG A 35 -9.37 15.53 -1.74
C ARG A 35 -9.98 16.68 -0.96
N HIS A 36 -11.30 16.83 -1.02
CA HIS A 36 -12.01 17.83 -0.24
C HIS A 36 -11.79 17.65 1.26
N ASN A 37 -11.92 16.42 1.77
CA ASN A 37 -11.74 16.14 3.20
C ASN A 37 -10.30 16.39 3.67
N ILE A 38 -9.28 16.13 2.85
CA ILE A 38 -7.88 16.44 3.16
C ILE A 38 -7.70 17.95 3.34
N GLN A 39 -8.25 18.74 2.41
CA GLN A 39 -8.18 20.21 2.44
C GLN A 39 -8.95 20.78 3.64
N ASP A 40 -10.18 20.30 3.87
CA ASP A 40 -11.05 20.75 4.96
C ASP A 40 -10.47 20.45 6.35
N ASN A 41 -9.67 19.39 6.47
CA ASN A 41 -8.94 19.06 7.70
C ASN A 41 -7.56 19.71 7.79
N CYS A 42 -7.20 20.61 6.86
CA CYS A 42 -5.92 21.32 6.81
C CYS A 42 -4.70 20.38 6.84
N ILE A 43 -4.81 19.22 6.19
CA ILE A 43 -3.70 18.28 6.04
C ILE A 43 -2.77 18.80 4.94
N GLU A 44 -1.48 18.90 5.25
CA GLU A 44 -0.44 19.32 4.29
C GLU A 44 -0.35 18.32 3.12
N GLU A 45 -0.30 18.83 1.89
CA GLU A 45 -0.32 18.00 0.66
C GLU A 45 0.87 17.04 0.57
N ASP A 46 2.00 17.35 1.20
CA ASP A 46 3.20 16.51 1.21
C ASP A 46 3.13 15.36 2.22
N ARG A 47 2.15 15.35 3.14
CA ARG A 47 1.90 14.25 4.08
C ARG A 47 0.98 13.17 3.52
N VAL A 48 0.41 13.36 2.34
CA VAL A 48 -0.51 12.40 1.72
C VAL A 48 -0.33 12.32 0.21
N THR A 49 -0.05 11.11 -0.27
CA THR A 49 -0.03 10.83 -1.72
C THR A 49 -1.29 10.07 -2.09
N ILE A 50 -2.08 10.61 -3.02
CA ILE A 50 -3.26 9.92 -3.55
C ILE A 50 -2.86 9.15 -4.82
N LEU A 51 -3.09 7.84 -4.78
CA LEU A 51 -2.85 6.91 -5.88
C LEU A 51 -4.19 6.58 -6.54
N GLU A 52 -4.48 7.21 -7.67
CA GLU A 52 -5.74 7.00 -8.39
C GLU A 52 -5.73 5.68 -9.17
N GLY A 53 -6.71 4.82 -8.91
CA GLY A 53 -6.91 3.57 -9.63
C GLY A 53 -6.99 2.33 -8.74
N ASP A 54 -6.94 1.16 -9.37
CA ASP A 54 -7.01 -0.12 -8.69
C ASP A 54 -5.72 -0.37 -7.90
N CYS A 55 -5.84 -0.62 -6.60
CA CYS A 55 -4.69 -0.83 -5.75
C CYS A 55 -3.78 -1.99 -6.21
N ARG A 56 -4.33 -2.98 -6.92
CA ARG A 56 -3.58 -4.15 -7.40
C ARG A 56 -2.56 -3.80 -8.48
N THR A 57 -2.83 -2.74 -9.25
CA THR A 57 -2.00 -2.33 -10.38
C THR A 57 -1.36 -0.97 -10.16
N THR A 58 -2.09 -0.01 -9.59
CA THR A 58 -1.58 1.34 -9.33
C THR A 58 -0.50 1.33 -8.26
N VAL A 59 -0.67 0.59 -7.16
CA VAL A 59 0.34 0.55 -6.09
C VAL A 59 1.57 -0.22 -6.54
N SER A 60 1.38 -1.39 -7.19
CA SER A 60 2.49 -2.16 -7.77
C SER A 60 3.28 -1.34 -8.79
N GLY A 61 2.60 -0.68 -9.73
CA GLY A 61 3.26 0.18 -10.72
C GLY A 61 4.00 1.37 -10.08
N ALA A 62 3.50 1.91 -8.96
CA ALA A 62 4.21 2.95 -8.21
C ALA A 62 5.45 2.40 -7.49
N LEU A 63 5.39 1.18 -6.94
CA LEU A 63 6.55 0.48 -6.36
C LEU A 63 7.61 0.19 -7.43
N ASP A 64 7.21 -0.35 -8.58
CA ASP A 64 8.12 -0.67 -9.69
C ASP A 64 8.79 0.59 -10.24
N LYS A 65 8.02 1.69 -10.37
CA LYS A 65 8.55 3.00 -10.73
C LYS A 65 9.59 3.46 -9.70
N ALA A 66 9.29 3.35 -8.41
CA ALA A 66 10.19 3.77 -7.35
C ALA A 66 11.50 2.96 -7.33
N ARG A 67 11.41 1.64 -7.57
CA ARG A 67 12.59 0.74 -7.74
C ARG A 67 13.47 1.19 -8.91
N ARG A 68 12.87 1.51 -10.06
CA ARG A 68 13.61 2.01 -11.24
C ARG A 68 14.28 3.36 -11.02
N VAL A 69 13.65 4.26 -10.27
CA VAL A 69 14.22 5.59 -9.95
C VAL A 69 15.48 5.44 -9.07
N GLN A 70 15.54 4.43 -8.18
CA GLN A 70 16.75 4.14 -7.40
C GLN A 70 17.95 3.78 -8.29
N ALA A 71 17.72 3.05 -9.38
CA ALA A 71 18.76 2.61 -10.31
C ALA A 71 19.38 3.76 -11.13
N GLN A 72 18.74 4.95 -11.18
CA GLN A 72 19.16 6.05 -12.06
C GLN A 72 19.74 7.30 -11.37
N SER A 73 19.95 7.31 -10.05
CA SER A 73 20.63 8.37 -9.25
C SER A 73 20.52 9.84 -9.76
N LEU A 74 19.67 10.61 -9.09
CA LEU A 74 19.90 12.03 -8.71
C LEU A 74 20.14 13.08 -9.81
N SER A 75 19.47 12.98 -10.95
CA SER A 75 19.40 14.12 -11.87
C SER A 75 18.01 14.27 -12.51
N SER A 76 17.12 15.05 -11.88
CA SER A 76 16.32 16.11 -12.54
C SER A 76 15.20 16.65 -11.63
N ASP A 77 15.29 17.96 -11.39
CA ASP A 77 14.32 19.03 -11.08
C ASP A 77 12.81 18.76 -10.82
N ASN A 78 12.42 17.75 -10.02
CA ASN A 78 11.04 17.67 -9.48
C ASN A 78 11.02 17.06 -8.05
N GLY A 79 11.60 17.77 -7.07
CA GLY A 79 11.93 17.24 -5.74
C GLY A 79 10.78 16.67 -4.89
N LYS A 80 9.51 16.97 -5.19
CA LYS A 80 8.35 16.40 -4.49
C LYS A 80 8.03 14.97 -4.91
N ASP A 81 8.12 14.66 -6.20
CA ASP A 81 7.83 13.32 -6.73
C ASP A 81 8.91 12.32 -6.28
N VAL A 82 10.17 12.77 -6.28
CA VAL A 82 11.32 11.96 -5.84
C VAL A 82 11.21 11.57 -4.36
N TYR A 83 10.75 12.47 -3.49
CA TYR A 83 10.59 12.17 -2.06
C TYR A 83 9.52 11.11 -1.82
N GLN A 84 8.37 11.23 -2.50
CA GLN A 84 7.26 10.27 -2.36
C GLN A 84 7.63 8.89 -2.92
N ASP A 85 8.29 8.85 -4.08
CA ASP A 85 8.81 7.61 -4.65
C ASP A 85 9.83 6.97 -3.68
N THR A 86 10.72 7.77 -3.07
CA THR A 86 11.69 7.28 -2.07
C THR A 86 11.00 6.71 -0.83
N LEU A 87 9.92 7.34 -0.34
CA LEU A 87 9.15 6.82 0.79
C LEU A 87 8.49 5.48 0.46
N LEU A 88 7.91 5.36 -0.74
CA LEU A 88 7.25 4.13 -1.17
C LEU A 88 8.25 2.99 -1.37
N LEU A 89 9.43 3.30 -1.92
CA LEU A 89 10.54 2.36 -2.10
C LEU A 89 11.04 1.77 -0.78
N ARG A 90 11.06 2.55 0.31
CA ARG A 90 11.43 2.06 1.64
C ARG A 90 10.40 1.10 2.22
N GLY A 91 9.22 1.02 1.61
CA GLY A 91 8.07 0.27 2.11
C GLY A 91 7.29 1.00 3.19
N VAL A 92 6.13 0.46 3.55
CA VAL A 92 5.20 1.05 4.52
C VAL A 92 5.12 0.23 5.81
N ASP A 93 5.02 0.91 6.95
CA ASP A 93 4.94 0.24 8.27
C ASP A 93 3.55 -0.37 8.55
N ARG A 94 2.50 0.15 7.91
CA ARG A 94 1.11 -0.23 8.18
C ARG A 94 0.24 -0.06 6.94
N ILE A 95 -0.59 -1.07 6.67
CA ILE A 95 -1.53 -1.07 5.55
C ILE A 95 -2.94 -1.34 6.06
N SER A 96 -3.86 -0.46 5.72
CA SER A 96 -5.31 -0.69 5.89
C SER A 96 -5.91 -1.24 4.60
N LEU A 97 -6.63 -2.35 4.72
CA LEU A 97 -7.30 -3.08 3.66
C LEU A 97 -8.82 -3.06 3.91
N GLY A 98 -9.41 -1.85 3.83
CA GLY A 98 -10.78 -1.56 4.25
C GLY A 98 -11.89 -1.90 3.25
N LEU A 99 -11.80 -3.00 2.50
CA LEU A 99 -12.82 -3.40 1.51
C LEU A 99 -13.72 -4.53 2.03
N LEU A 100 -15.03 -4.37 1.84
CA LEU A 100 -16.04 -5.41 2.09
C LEU A 100 -16.70 -5.82 0.76
N PRO A 101 -17.13 -7.08 0.62
CA PRO A 101 -17.13 -8.14 1.63
C PRO A 101 -15.76 -8.79 1.86
N SER A 102 -14.78 -8.55 0.99
CA SER A 102 -13.42 -9.07 1.14
C SER A 102 -12.40 -8.08 0.57
N SER A 103 -11.24 -8.04 1.21
CA SER A 103 -10.06 -7.30 0.74
C SER A 103 -8.98 -8.21 0.14
N GLU A 104 -9.27 -9.51 -0.04
CA GLU A 104 -8.33 -10.53 -0.50
C GLU A 104 -7.55 -10.13 -1.76
N GLY A 105 -8.24 -9.51 -2.73
CA GLY A 105 -7.61 -9.10 -3.97
C GLY A 105 -6.44 -8.12 -3.81
N GLY A 106 -6.31 -7.42 -2.68
CA GLY A 106 -5.22 -6.48 -2.41
C GLY A 106 -4.11 -7.02 -1.51
N TRP A 107 -4.17 -8.28 -1.06
CA TRP A 107 -3.24 -8.81 -0.07
C TRP A 107 -1.82 -8.95 -0.59
N GLU A 108 -1.66 -9.43 -1.83
CA GLU A 108 -0.37 -9.56 -2.50
C GLU A 108 0.33 -8.22 -2.61
N THR A 109 -0.30 -7.24 -3.26
CA THR A 109 0.24 -5.88 -3.34
C THR A 109 0.50 -5.26 -1.96
N ALA A 110 -0.30 -5.60 -0.95
CA ALA A 110 -0.06 -5.11 0.41
C ALA A 110 1.22 -5.71 1.00
N ILE A 111 1.43 -7.02 0.90
CA ILE A 111 2.65 -7.67 1.36
C ILE A 111 3.87 -7.09 0.63
N ARG A 112 3.79 -6.92 -0.70
CA ARG A 112 4.82 -6.27 -1.52
C ARG A 112 5.19 -4.85 -1.10
N SER A 113 4.22 -4.14 -0.53
CA SER A 113 4.41 -2.75 -0.09
C SER A 113 5.07 -2.66 1.29
N LEU A 114 5.08 -3.72 2.10
CA LEU A 114 5.64 -3.68 3.45
C LEU A 114 7.15 -3.50 3.43
N ARG A 115 7.69 -2.94 4.51
CA ARG A 115 9.14 -2.87 4.68
C ARG A 115 9.73 -4.27 4.78
N ARG A 116 10.64 -4.62 3.87
CA ARG A 116 11.29 -5.94 3.84
C ARG A 116 12.20 -6.19 5.04
N ASP A 117 12.83 -5.14 5.57
CA ASP A 117 13.84 -5.25 6.64
C ASP A 117 13.26 -5.59 8.02
N VAL A 118 12.03 -5.15 8.31
CA VAL A 118 11.39 -5.36 9.61
C VAL A 118 9.93 -5.82 9.56
N GLY A 119 9.33 -5.89 8.37
CA GLY A 119 7.91 -6.14 8.18
C GLY A 119 7.02 -4.95 8.56
N GLY A 120 5.79 -5.25 8.97
CA GLY A 120 4.81 -4.24 9.37
C GLY A 120 3.46 -4.83 9.74
N TRP A 121 2.43 -4.00 9.73
CA TRP A 121 1.08 -4.38 10.16
C TRP A 121 0.07 -4.35 9.02
N LEU A 122 -0.61 -5.47 8.76
CA LEU A 122 -1.78 -5.53 7.87
C LEU A 122 -3.07 -5.48 8.70
N HIS A 123 -3.96 -4.55 8.36
CA HIS A 123 -5.30 -4.43 8.94
C HIS A 123 -6.32 -4.92 7.91
N ILE A 124 -6.72 -6.19 8.03
CA ILE A 124 -7.54 -6.89 7.03
C ILE A 124 -9.02 -6.79 7.40
N HIS A 125 -9.84 -6.37 6.44
CA HIS A 125 -11.29 -6.38 6.55
C HIS A 125 -11.90 -7.49 5.69
N GLY A 126 -12.93 -8.14 6.23
CA GLY A 126 -13.72 -9.15 5.54
C GLY A 126 -14.99 -9.49 6.32
N ASN A 127 -16.04 -9.88 5.61
CA ASN A 127 -17.28 -10.38 6.19
C ASN A 127 -17.18 -11.90 6.37
N VAL A 128 -17.44 -12.37 7.59
CA VAL A 128 -17.42 -13.80 7.92
C VAL A 128 -18.61 -14.16 8.83
N PRO A 129 -19.30 -15.29 8.60
CA PRO A 129 -20.25 -15.82 9.57
C PRO A 129 -19.59 -16.02 10.94
N GLN A 130 -20.27 -15.63 12.02
CA GLN A 130 -19.68 -15.73 13.35
C GLN A 130 -19.23 -17.15 13.71
N SER A 131 -19.97 -18.17 13.24
CA SER A 131 -19.64 -19.59 13.42
C SER A 131 -18.34 -20.02 12.75
N GLU A 132 -17.89 -19.32 11.72
CA GLU A 132 -16.73 -19.66 10.90
C GLU A 132 -15.50 -18.82 11.21
N ARG A 133 -15.61 -17.87 12.16
CA ARG A 133 -14.55 -16.88 12.48
C ARG A 133 -13.17 -17.52 12.67
N ASN A 134 -13.07 -18.60 13.44
CA ASN A 134 -11.76 -19.22 13.73
C ASN A 134 -11.16 -19.88 12.49
N GLN A 135 -11.98 -20.53 11.66
CA GLN A 135 -11.53 -21.16 10.41
C GLN A 135 -11.09 -20.07 9.43
N TRP A 136 -11.83 -18.97 9.36
CA TRP A 136 -11.45 -17.82 8.54
C TRP A 136 -10.13 -17.20 8.99
N ILE A 137 -9.89 -17.01 10.30
CA ILE A 137 -8.60 -16.51 10.80
C ILE A 137 -7.45 -17.44 10.39
N GLN A 138 -7.61 -18.75 10.58
CA GLN A 138 -6.59 -19.72 10.19
C GLN A 138 -6.31 -19.66 8.68
N TRP A 139 -7.37 -19.61 7.87
CA TRP A 139 -7.25 -19.47 6.42
C TRP A 139 -6.54 -18.18 6.03
N VAL A 140 -6.88 -17.03 6.63
CA VAL A 140 -6.17 -15.77 6.41
C VAL A 140 -4.68 -15.91 6.72
N CYS A 141 -4.32 -16.47 7.88
CA CYS A 141 -2.92 -16.67 8.24
C CYS A 141 -2.16 -17.55 7.24
N ILE A 142 -2.76 -18.66 6.81
CA ILE A 142 -2.15 -19.57 5.82
C ILE A 142 -1.96 -18.85 4.49
N ARG A 143 -2.99 -18.17 3.98
CA ARG A 143 -2.91 -17.47 2.69
C ARG A 143 -1.88 -16.34 2.71
N LEU A 144 -1.80 -15.56 3.79
CA LEU A 144 -0.80 -14.49 3.90
C LEU A 144 0.63 -15.06 3.97
N PHE A 145 0.80 -16.21 4.63
CA PHE A 145 2.09 -16.90 4.67
C PHE A 145 2.48 -17.40 3.28
N GLU A 146 1.58 -18.06 2.56
CA GLU A 146 1.81 -18.51 1.17
C GLU A 146 2.20 -17.34 0.26
N ILE A 147 1.46 -16.22 0.33
CA ILE A 147 1.77 -15.03 -0.47
C ILE A 147 3.16 -14.48 -0.12
N ALA A 148 3.51 -14.44 1.17
CA ALA A 148 4.81 -13.93 1.59
C ALA A 148 5.98 -14.82 1.13
N CYS A 149 5.81 -16.16 1.16
CA CYS A 149 6.84 -17.09 0.68
C CYS A 149 7.00 -17.02 -0.85
N ASN A 150 5.90 -17.00 -1.60
CA ASN A 150 5.98 -16.93 -3.06
C ASN A 150 6.69 -15.64 -3.54
N GLU A 151 6.48 -14.54 -2.83
CA GLU A 151 7.13 -13.27 -3.14
C GLU A 151 8.65 -13.32 -2.89
N GLU A 152 9.12 -14.10 -1.90
CA GLU A 152 10.56 -14.30 -1.67
C GLU A 152 11.18 -15.17 -2.78
N GLU A 153 10.46 -16.20 -3.23
CA GLU A 153 10.90 -17.08 -4.33
C GLU A 153 11.00 -16.31 -5.67
N GLU A 154 10.00 -15.49 -6.02
CA GLU A 154 10.02 -14.66 -7.24
C GLU A 154 11.19 -13.66 -7.25
N GLU A 155 11.56 -13.08 -6.10
CA GLU A 155 12.70 -12.16 -6.00
C GLU A 155 14.05 -12.88 -6.12
N GLU A 156 14.17 -14.11 -5.61
CA GLU A 156 15.38 -14.93 -5.77
C GLU A 156 15.60 -15.31 -7.25
N GLU A 157 14.54 -15.74 -7.94
CA GLU A 157 14.59 -16.07 -9.38
C GLU A 157 14.97 -14.84 -10.24
N GLU A 158 14.38 -13.66 -10.00
CA GLU A 158 14.74 -12.43 -10.73
C GLU A 158 16.21 -12.04 -10.51
N SER A 159 16.75 -12.27 -9.30
CA SER A 159 18.14 -11.94 -8.98
C SER A 159 19.15 -12.88 -9.64
N GLU A 160 18.81 -14.17 -9.78
CA GLU A 160 19.65 -15.16 -10.47
C GLU A 160 19.68 -14.89 -11.98
N GLU A 161 18.56 -14.50 -12.59
CA GLU A 161 18.50 -14.14 -14.02
C GLU A 161 19.33 -12.87 -14.34
N GLU A 162 19.33 -11.86 -13.47
CA GLU A 162 20.15 -10.65 -13.64
C GLU A 162 21.67 -10.89 -13.48
N GLU A 163 22.09 -11.92 -12.73
CA GLU A 163 23.51 -12.30 -12.59
C GLU A 163 24.05 -13.14 -13.76
N GLU A 164 23.16 -13.79 -14.53
CA GLU A 164 23.53 -14.61 -15.69
C GLU A 164 23.63 -13.83 -17.03
N GLU A 165 23.12 -12.60 -17.12
CA GLU A 165 23.21 -11.70 -18.30
C GLU A 165 24.45 -10.78 -18.31
#